data_AF-A0A8D7ZX58-F1
#
_entry.id   AF-A0A8D7ZX58-F1
#
_cell.length_a   1.000
_cell.length_b   1.000
_cell.length_c   1.000
_cell.angle_alpha   90.00
_cell.angle_beta   90.00
_cell.angle_gamma   90.00
#
_symmetry.space_group_name_H-M   'P 1'
#
loop_
_entity.id
_entity.type
_entity.pdbx_description
1 polymer ?
#
loop_
_entity_poly.entity_id
_entity_poly.type
_entity_poly.pdbx_seq_one_letter_code
_entity_poly.pdbx_strand_id
1 'polypeptide(L)'
;NTWLTSFSLIRNTRTIFCVKDDPNDVACVHGIRFLNALLLIIAHKSMAMFFNPYTNRTGMSEALGQPWTVIGRAASIFTDPFIMFSGFLTTYSLVGRWMRGKRVKLYQDYIGRLLRIAPPLGALILFCTFVLPFLGSGPQWNLVVTGHGDICKKYWWRNMLFIHNYFGFKDMCLTHTHHVGIDTELFAVSPLFIWALWKWPRKGAIALVVLALVSTVHRFFITYNLRLSNYVYFGTSVKQLFDTADLMYIIPYYRLTVYLMGVLLGYACRVYKSLRLTPNQLRLGWYATSILLVLAFFGPAPMGSIDYQYNPLHAANYAAFSPIAWCIFFAWTVFASQLGYSNKLIELFSWRGFRVTTKISYAIYLTQFPIFFFNVGRVRSATHFNFVSMVLLDLTEYIVIFGASYLLTVLFEVPFSNIKKLLFDDGRRSATKLPSQDECDFNENSNKTIVYPSNQTKDLAD
;
A
#
# COMPACT_ATOMS: atom_id res chain seq x y z
N ASN A 1 -32.47 14.89 -4.88
CA ASN A 1 -31.43 14.91 -5.94
C ASN A 1 -30.32 13.92 -5.57
N THR A 2 -30.14 12.84 -6.35
CA THR A 2 -29.18 11.75 -6.11
C THR A 2 -27.71 12.19 -6.17
N TRP A 3 -27.41 13.26 -6.91
CA TRP A 3 -26.08 13.85 -6.99
C TRP A 3 -25.70 14.54 -5.67
N LEU A 4 -26.61 15.33 -5.10
CA LEU A 4 -26.39 15.99 -3.81
C LEU A 4 -26.31 14.97 -2.65
N THR A 5 -27.11 13.89 -2.68
CA THR A 5 -27.03 12.85 -1.63
C THR A 5 -25.76 12.01 -1.68
N SER A 6 -24.93 12.13 -2.74
CA SER A 6 -23.60 11.52 -2.80
C SER A 6 -22.62 12.18 -1.81
N PHE A 7 -22.86 13.44 -1.45
CA PHE A 7 -22.07 14.21 -0.48
C PHE A 7 -22.65 14.17 0.95
N SER A 8 -23.69 13.37 1.20
CA SER A 8 -24.29 13.26 2.54
C SER A 8 -23.31 12.66 3.55
N LEU A 9 -22.93 13.46 4.56
CA LEU A 9 -22.02 13.04 5.63
C LEU A 9 -22.52 11.78 6.34
N ILE A 10 -23.78 11.78 6.79
CA ILE A 10 -24.39 10.65 7.52
C ILE A 10 -24.29 9.35 6.70
N ARG A 11 -24.62 9.42 5.41
CA ARG A 11 -24.58 8.26 4.50
C ARG A 11 -23.15 7.77 4.26
N ASN A 12 -22.23 8.70 4.06
CA ASN A 12 -20.83 8.38 3.78
C ASN A 12 -20.15 7.78 5.02
N THR A 13 -20.41 8.32 6.21
CA THR A 13 -19.97 7.77 7.50
C THR A 13 -20.48 6.34 7.68
N ARG A 14 -21.78 6.09 7.49
CA ARG A 14 -22.34 4.72 7.55
C ARG A 14 -21.67 3.79 6.55
N THR A 15 -21.39 4.27 5.35
CA THR A 15 -20.71 3.47 4.30
C THR A 15 -19.30 3.05 4.72
N ILE A 16 -18.56 3.88 5.45
CA ILE A 16 -17.23 3.54 5.96
C ILE A 16 -17.33 2.41 6.99
N PHE A 17 -18.21 2.56 7.99
CA PHE A 17 -18.36 1.59 9.08
C PHE A 17 -19.13 0.33 8.68
N CYS A 18 -19.79 0.30 7.52
CA CYS A 18 -20.54 -0.88 7.09
C CYS A 18 -19.62 -2.01 6.62
N VAL A 19 -19.60 -3.11 7.36
CA VAL A 19 -18.76 -4.29 7.10
C VAL A 19 -19.64 -5.37 6.46
N LYS A 20 -19.79 -5.32 5.13
CA LYS A 20 -20.49 -6.38 4.37
C LYS A 20 -19.51 -7.39 3.80
N ASP A 21 -19.90 -8.65 3.82
CA ASP A 21 -19.18 -9.73 3.15
C ASP A 21 -19.55 -9.75 1.65
N ASP A 22 -18.58 -9.49 0.78
CA ASP A 22 -18.72 -9.66 -0.67
C ASP A 22 -18.06 -10.99 -1.08
N PRO A 23 -18.78 -11.92 -1.73
CA PRO A 23 -18.23 -13.20 -2.18
C PRO A 23 -17.05 -13.08 -3.16
N ASN A 24 -16.88 -11.94 -3.83
CA ASN A 24 -15.77 -11.67 -4.73
C ASN A 24 -14.59 -10.96 -4.07
N ASP A 25 -14.71 -10.61 -2.80
CA ASP A 25 -13.70 -9.93 -2.03
C ASP A 25 -12.70 -10.91 -1.39
N VAL A 26 -11.46 -10.47 -1.23
CA VAL A 26 -10.36 -11.31 -0.75
C VAL A 26 -10.00 -10.83 0.66
N ALA A 27 -10.70 -11.40 1.66
CA ALA A 27 -10.68 -10.89 3.04
C ALA A 27 -9.27 -10.70 3.61
N CYS A 28 -8.35 -11.66 3.39
CA CYS A 28 -6.98 -11.60 3.90
C CYS A 28 -6.16 -10.42 3.36
N VAL A 29 -6.52 -9.87 2.18
CA VAL A 29 -5.84 -8.68 1.62
C VAL A 29 -6.04 -7.46 2.52
N HIS A 30 -7.16 -7.36 3.23
CA HIS A 30 -7.44 -6.25 4.14
C HIS A 30 -6.45 -6.19 5.30
N GLY A 31 -6.23 -7.31 5.99
CA GLY A 31 -5.28 -7.38 7.09
C GLY A 31 -3.84 -7.16 6.65
N ILE A 32 -3.44 -7.69 5.48
CA ILE A 32 -2.09 -7.48 4.94
C ILE A 32 -1.86 -5.99 4.62
N ARG A 33 -2.84 -5.31 4.01
CA ARG A 33 -2.76 -3.86 3.75
C ARG A 33 -2.69 -3.06 5.03
N PHE A 34 -3.46 -3.43 6.05
CA PHE A 34 -3.40 -2.78 7.36
C PHE A 34 -2.01 -2.91 7.99
N LEU A 35 -1.45 -4.13 8.05
CA LEU A 35 -0.12 -4.37 8.60
C LEU A 35 0.94 -3.53 7.89
N ASN A 36 0.96 -3.56 6.55
CA ASN A 36 1.95 -2.80 5.79
C ASN A 36 1.73 -1.28 5.88
N ALA A 37 0.49 -0.80 5.99
CA ALA A 37 0.21 0.61 6.25
C ALA A 37 0.77 1.05 7.61
N LEU A 38 0.57 0.25 8.66
CA LEU A 38 1.09 0.53 9.99
C LEU A 38 2.62 0.59 9.99
N LEU A 39 3.28 -0.40 9.40
CA LEU A 39 4.75 -0.43 9.27
C LEU A 39 5.27 0.77 8.48
N LEU A 40 4.56 1.16 7.41
CA LEU A 40 4.92 2.31 6.58
C LEU A 40 4.81 3.63 7.36
N ILE A 41 3.76 3.82 8.15
CA ILE A 41 3.58 5.02 9.00
C ILE A 41 4.74 5.12 10.01
N ILE A 42 5.10 4.01 10.66
CA ILE A 42 6.23 3.95 11.61
C ILE A 42 7.54 4.33 10.90
N ALA A 43 7.79 3.80 9.71
CA ALA A 43 9.00 4.10 8.95
C ALA A 43 9.07 5.56 8.47
N HIS A 44 7.98 6.11 7.93
CA HIS A 44 7.93 7.51 7.53
C HIS A 44 8.08 8.45 8.72
N LYS A 45 7.46 8.12 9.85
CA LYS A 45 7.60 8.88 11.08
C LYS A 45 9.07 8.89 11.54
N SER A 46 9.71 7.71 11.54
CA SER A 46 11.14 7.59 11.85
C SER A 46 11.99 8.53 11.01
N MET A 47 11.66 8.72 9.73
CA MET A 47 12.36 9.68 8.87
C MET A 47 12.07 11.14 9.23
N ALA A 48 10.82 11.48 9.53
CA ALA A 48 10.44 12.85 9.90
C ALA A 48 11.14 13.34 11.18
N MET A 49 11.40 12.43 12.13
CA MET A 49 12.09 12.77 13.38
C MET A 49 13.54 13.24 13.18
N PHE A 50 14.21 12.91 12.08
CA PHE A 50 15.57 13.40 11.83
C PHE A 50 15.66 14.93 11.69
N PHE A 51 14.55 15.61 11.44
CA PHE A 51 14.48 17.07 11.37
C PHE A 51 14.41 17.74 12.76
N ASN A 52 14.11 16.99 13.82
CA ASN A 52 13.97 17.55 15.16
C ASN A 52 15.32 17.68 15.88
N PRO A 53 15.49 18.71 16.73
CA PRO A 53 16.65 18.83 17.61
C PRO A 53 16.51 17.90 18.82
N TYR A 54 17.59 17.16 19.13
CA TYR A 54 17.67 16.27 20.29
C TYR A 54 18.86 16.60 21.18
N THR A 55 18.68 16.47 22.50
CA THR A 55 19.77 16.66 23.47
C THR A 55 20.74 15.48 23.50
N ASN A 56 20.26 14.27 23.21
CA ASN A 56 21.01 13.01 23.20
C ASN A 56 21.30 12.49 21.78
N ARG A 57 21.90 13.32 20.91
CA ARG A 57 22.11 12.94 19.48
C ARG A 57 22.97 11.68 19.29
N THR A 58 23.95 11.46 20.17
CA THR A 58 24.77 10.23 20.15
C THR A 58 23.91 9.01 20.48
N GLY A 59 23.15 9.06 21.57
CA GLY A 59 22.23 7.99 21.97
C GLY A 59 21.13 7.71 20.93
N MET A 60 20.65 8.75 20.23
CA MET A 60 19.75 8.57 19.07
C MET A 60 20.42 7.74 17.97
N SER A 61 21.68 8.05 17.64
CA SER A 61 22.42 7.37 16.59
C SER A 61 22.72 5.91 16.95
N GLU A 62 23.09 5.65 18.21
CA GLU A 62 23.31 4.30 18.75
C GLU A 62 22.01 3.48 18.78
N ALA A 63 20.89 4.10 19.19
CA ALA A 63 19.58 3.46 19.20
C ALA A 63 19.12 3.11 17.78
N LEU A 64 19.28 4.02 16.83
CA LEU A 64 19.01 3.76 15.41
C LEU A 64 19.95 2.72 14.81
N GLY A 65 21.13 2.50 15.40
CA GLY A 65 22.06 1.45 15.03
C GLY A 65 21.59 0.03 15.36
N GLN A 66 20.56 -0.10 16.20
CA GLN A 66 20.15 -1.40 16.72
C GLN A 66 19.39 -2.26 15.70
N PRO A 67 19.58 -3.60 15.69
CA PRO A 67 18.96 -4.51 14.72
C PRO A 67 17.43 -4.44 14.62
N TRP A 68 16.73 -4.12 15.71
CA TRP A 68 15.27 -4.05 15.74
C TRP A 68 14.72 -2.78 15.08
N THR A 69 15.55 -1.78 14.80
CA THR A 69 15.13 -0.51 14.16
C THR A 69 14.92 -0.60 12.65
N VAL A 70 15.13 -1.78 12.06
CA VAL A 70 14.72 -2.08 10.66
C VAL A 70 13.30 -1.58 10.39
N ILE A 71 12.39 -1.73 11.35
CA ILE A 71 11.00 -1.26 11.25
C ILE A 71 10.89 0.23 10.89
N GLY A 72 11.85 1.06 11.33
CA GLY A 72 11.91 2.49 11.02
C GLY A 72 12.65 2.83 9.73
N ARG A 73 13.45 1.90 9.18
CA ARG A 73 14.43 2.16 8.11
C ARG A 73 14.08 1.50 6.78
N ALA A 74 13.22 0.49 6.82
CA ALA A 74 12.86 -0.35 5.67
C ALA A 74 11.57 0.13 4.94
N ALA A 75 11.32 1.45 4.88
CA ALA A 75 10.06 2.01 4.34
C ALA A 75 9.68 1.45 2.96
N SER A 76 10.68 1.26 2.08
CA SER A 76 10.51 0.69 0.75
C SER A 76 9.71 -0.60 0.73
N ILE A 77 10.09 -1.60 1.54
CA ILE A 77 9.50 -2.95 1.45
C ILE A 77 8.04 -2.95 1.90
N PHE A 78 7.64 -2.03 2.78
CA PHE A 78 6.25 -1.92 3.24
C PHE A 78 5.32 -1.38 2.14
N THR A 79 5.84 -0.68 1.13
CA THR A 79 5.04 -0.20 0.00
C THR A 79 4.78 -1.26 -1.07
N ASP A 80 5.67 -2.27 -1.18
CA ASP A 80 5.66 -3.25 -2.27
C ASP A 80 4.39 -4.13 -2.29
N PRO A 81 3.83 -4.59 -1.15
CA PRO A 81 2.57 -5.34 -1.14
C PRO A 81 1.38 -4.56 -1.71
N PHE A 82 1.35 -3.22 -1.58
CA PHE A 82 0.29 -2.41 -2.18
C PHE A 82 0.37 -2.42 -3.71
N ILE A 83 1.58 -2.35 -4.27
CA ILE A 83 1.83 -2.44 -5.72
C ILE A 83 1.44 -3.82 -6.22
N MET A 84 1.88 -4.88 -5.53
CA MET A 84 1.50 -6.26 -5.85
C MET A 84 -0.01 -6.46 -5.82
N PHE A 85 -0.71 -5.96 -4.79
CA PHE A 85 -2.16 -6.08 -4.70
C PHE A 85 -2.91 -5.28 -5.75
N SER A 86 -2.35 -4.16 -6.22
CA SER A 86 -2.91 -3.43 -7.36
C SER A 86 -2.93 -4.30 -8.62
N GLY A 87 -1.82 -4.95 -8.96
CA GLY A 87 -1.73 -5.90 -10.07
C GLY A 87 -2.64 -7.12 -9.88
N PHE A 88 -2.67 -7.68 -8.67
CA PHE A 88 -3.51 -8.82 -8.29
C PHE A 88 -5.00 -8.52 -8.47
N LEU A 89 -5.52 -7.47 -7.83
CA LEU A 89 -6.95 -7.14 -7.85
C LEU A 89 -7.41 -6.75 -9.26
N THR A 90 -6.57 -6.03 -10.01
CA THR A 90 -6.86 -5.66 -11.40
C THR A 90 -7.00 -6.91 -12.28
N THR A 91 -6.03 -7.83 -12.17
CA THR A 91 -6.05 -9.09 -12.93
C THR A 91 -7.21 -9.99 -12.50
N TYR A 92 -7.41 -10.16 -11.19
CA TYR A 92 -8.47 -10.97 -10.62
C TYR A 92 -9.86 -10.51 -11.07
N SER A 93 -10.08 -9.19 -11.16
CA SER A 93 -11.34 -8.60 -11.65
C SER A 93 -11.48 -8.74 -13.18
N LEU A 94 -10.44 -8.39 -13.94
CA LEU A 94 -10.48 -8.39 -15.41
C LEU A 94 -10.66 -9.81 -15.98
N VAL A 95 -9.83 -10.75 -15.53
CA VAL A 95 -9.90 -12.16 -15.90
C VAL A 95 -11.24 -12.76 -15.49
N GLY A 96 -11.72 -12.45 -14.28
CA GLY A 96 -13.03 -12.91 -13.79
C GLY A 96 -14.24 -12.37 -14.58
N ARG A 97 -14.10 -11.23 -15.26
CA ARG A 97 -15.13 -10.71 -16.18
C ARG A 97 -15.04 -11.39 -17.55
N TRP A 98 -13.85 -11.62 -18.07
CA TRP A 98 -13.63 -12.32 -19.34
C TRP A 98 -14.07 -13.79 -19.29
N MET A 99 -13.78 -14.50 -18.19
CA MET A 99 -14.29 -15.88 -17.97
C MET A 99 -15.83 -15.97 -18.00
N ARG A 100 -16.52 -14.87 -17.64
CA ARG A 100 -18.00 -14.78 -17.67
C ARG A 100 -18.54 -14.23 -18.99
N GLY A 101 -17.70 -14.08 -20.02
CA GLY A 101 -18.09 -13.55 -21.33
C GLY A 101 -18.50 -12.07 -21.33
N LYS A 102 -18.21 -11.31 -20.26
CA LYS A 102 -18.61 -9.90 -20.18
C LYS A 102 -17.67 -9.01 -21.01
N ARG A 103 -18.25 -8.11 -21.80
CA ARG A 103 -17.49 -7.04 -22.47
C ARG A 103 -16.91 -6.10 -21.42
N VAL A 104 -15.60 -5.83 -21.50
CA VAL A 104 -14.91 -4.96 -20.55
C VAL A 104 -14.55 -3.65 -21.22
N LYS A 105 -15.05 -2.55 -20.66
CA LYS A 105 -14.75 -1.18 -21.09
C LYS A 105 -13.60 -0.64 -20.23
N LEU A 106 -12.36 -0.81 -20.67
CA LEU A 106 -11.16 -0.44 -19.91
C LEU A 106 -11.15 1.05 -19.48
N TYR A 107 -11.69 1.94 -20.31
CA TYR A 107 -11.79 3.37 -19.97
C TYR A 107 -12.64 3.62 -18.71
N GLN A 108 -13.71 2.83 -18.48
CA GLN A 108 -14.55 2.96 -17.28
C GLN A 108 -13.79 2.52 -16.01
N ASP A 109 -12.96 1.48 -16.12
CA ASP A 109 -12.11 1.05 -15.02
C ASP A 109 -11.07 2.12 -14.69
N TYR A 110 -10.49 2.76 -15.72
CA TYR A 110 -9.49 3.82 -15.57
C TYR A 110 -10.07 5.10 -14.97
N ILE A 111 -11.12 5.67 -15.55
CA ILE A 111 -11.81 6.85 -15.00
C ILE A 111 -12.34 6.54 -13.61
N GLY A 112 -12.88 5.33 -13.42
CA GLY A 112 -13.36 4.87 -12.13
C GLY A 112 -12.28 4.71 -11.07
N ARG A 113 -11.00 4.56 -11.44
CA ARG A 113 -9.87 4.59 -10.50
C ARG A 113 -9.45 6.03 -10.21
N LEU A 114 -9.35 6.86 -11.24
CA LEU A 114 -8.99 8.28 -11.11
C LEU A 114 -9.99 9.04 -10.23
N LEU A 115 -11.30 8.80 -10.38
CA LEU A 115 -12.33 9.40 -9.54
C LEU A 115 -12.19 9.04 -8.05
N ARG A 116 -11.51 7.94 -7.72
CA ARG A 116 -11.24 7.57 -6.33
C ARG A 116 -9.97 8.23 -5.79
N ILE A 117 -8.92 8.31 -6.61
CA ILE A 117 -7.57 8.72 -6.20
C ILE A 117 -7.37 10.23 -6.31
N ALA A 118 -7.74 10.82 -7.45
CA ALA A 118 -7.42 12.21 -7.75
C ALA A 118 -8.11 13.24 -6.84
N PRO A 119 -9.40 13.11 -6.46
CA PRO A 119 -10.06 14.11 -5.61
C PRO A 119 -9.44 14.29 -4.22
N PRO A 120 -9.22 13.25 -3.39
CA PRO A 120 -8.56 13.43 -2.10
C PRO A 120 -7.10 13.87 -2.24
N LEU A 121 -6.36 13.45 -3.27
CA LEU A 121 -5.01 13.95 -3.56
C LEU A 121 -5.03 15.45 -3.85
N GLY A 122 -5.92 15.91 -4.72
CA GLY A 122 -6.08 17.32 -5.05
C GLY A 122 -6.47 18.17 -3.83
N ALA A 123 -7.41 17.67 -3.01
CA ALA A 123 -7.78 18.32 -1.76
C ALA A 123 -6.59 18.47 -0.79
N LEU A 124 -5.77 17.42 -0.67
CA LEU A 124 -4.57 17.46 0.16
C LEU A 124 -3.53 18.47 -0.39
N ILE A 125 -3.29 18.48 -1.70
CA ILE A 125 -2.37 19.43 -2.32
C ILE A 125 -2.82 20.86 -2.06
N LEU A 126 -4.12 21.16 -2.27
CA LEU A 126 -4.67 22.49 -1.99
C LEU A 126 -4.50 22.87 -0.52
N PHE A 127 -4.79 21.95 0.40
CA PHE A 127 -4.60 22.17 1.83
C PHE A 127 -3.13 22.48 2.17
N CYS A 128 -2.18 21.67 1.69
CA CYS A 128 -0.76 21.85 1.97
C CYS A 128 -0.20 23.13 1.35
N THR A 129 -0.76 23.57 0.22
CA THR A 129 -0.28 24.74 -0.54
C THR A 129 -0.81 26.05 0.03
N PHE A 130 -2.11 26.09 0.38
CA PHE A 130 -2.82 27.35 0.65
C PHE A 130 -3.38 27.47 2.07
N VAL A 131 -3.43 26.39 2.85
CA VAL A 131 -4.00 26.42 4.20
C VAL A 131 -2.91 26.16 5.24
N LEU A 132 -2.19 25.04 5.11
CA LEU A 132 -1.21 24.59 6.10
C LEU A 132 -0.15 25.65 6.46
N PRO A 133 0.43 26.42 5.52
CA PRO A 133 1.45 27.43 5.87
C PRO A 133 0.97 28.53 6.81
N PHE A 134 -0.34 28.78 6.88
CA PHE A 134 -0.95 29.82 7.71
C PHE A 134 -1.44 29.32 9.07
N LEU A 135 -1.40 28.01 9.34
CA LEU A 135 -1.94 27.42 10.57
C LEU A 135 -1.00 27.51 11.79
N GLY A 136 0.25 27.94 11.61
CA GLY A 136 1.22 27.94 12.69
C GLY A 136 2.52 28.64 12.35
N SER A 137 3.47 28.51 13.27
CA SER A 137 4.82 29.06 13.14
C SER A 137 5.79 28.29 14.04
N GLY A 138 7.07 28.30 13.65
CA GLY A 138 8.15 27.72 14.42
C GLY A 138 9.49 27.73 13.68
N PRO A 139 10.59 27.37 14.36
CA PRO A 139 11.94 27.41 13.81
C PRO A 139 12.13 26.63 12.51
N GLN A 140 11.52 25.45 12.40
CA GLN A 140 11.61 24.59 11.21
C GLN A 140 10.48 24.86 10.20
N TRP A 141 9.53 25.74 10.51
CA TRP A 141 8.30 25.93 9.72
C TRP A 141 8.56 26.33 8.27
N ASN A 142 9.50 27.26 8.04
CA ASN A 142 9.83 27.68 6.67
C ASN A 142 10.50 26.57 5.86
N LEU A 143 11.26 25.69 6.53
CA LEU A 143 11.95 24.58 5.89
C LEU A 143 10.97 23.45 5.51
N VAL A 144 10.10 23.04 6.43
CA VAL A 144 9.27 21.83 6.27
C VAL A 144 7.80 22.10 5.94
N VAL A 145 7.31 23.34 6.04
CA VAL A 145 5.92 23.69 5.68
C VAL A 145 5.90 24.68 4.52
N THR A 146 6.46 25.88 4.71
CA THR A 146 6.41 26.94 3.70
C THR A 146 7.13 26.51 2.41
N GLY A 147 8.36 25.99 2.53
CA GLY A 147 9.15 25.52 1.39
C GLY A 147 8.44 24.40 0.60
N HIS A 148 7.78 23.46 1.29
CA HIS A 148 6.96 22.45 0.61
C HIS A 148 5.74 23.05 -0.10
N GLY A 149 5.04 24.00 0.54
CA GLY A 149 3.94 24.74 -0.08
C GLY A 149 4.36 25.46 -1.37
N ASP A 150 5.54 26.08 -1.39
CA ASP A 150 6.05 26.79 -2.58
C ASP A 150 6.41 25.86 -3.74
N ILE A 151 6.99 24.69 -3.45
CA ILE A 151 7.22 23.63 -4.44
C ILE A 151 5.86 23.19 -5.04
N CYS A 152 4.84 23.01 -4.19
CA CYS A 152 3.50 22.65 -4.63
C CYS A 152 2.86 23.69 -5.55
N LYS A 153 3.00 25.00 -5.28
CA LYS A 153 2.49 26.06 -6.17
C LYS A 153 3.01 25.91 -7.60
N LYS A 154 4.27 25.51 -7.75
CA LYS A 154 4.94 25.36 -9.06
C LYS A 154 4.63 24.03 -9.75
N TYR A 155 4.53 22.94 -9.00
CA TYR A 155 4.57 21.58 -9.56
C TYR A 155 3.36 20.70 -9.20
N TRP A 156 2.28 21.25 -8.63
CA TRP A 156 1.05 20.50 -8.31
C TRP A 156 0.50 19.71 -9.51
N TRP A 157 0.55 20.29 -10.71
CA TRP A 157 0.01 19.69 -11.93
C TRP A 157 0.69 18.35 -12.26
N ARG A 158 1.99 18.19 -11.94
CA ARG A 158 2.72 16.94 -12.14
C ARG A 158 2.13 15.81 -11.28
N ASN A 159 1.68 16.13 -10.07
CA ASN A 159 1.06 15.16 -9.15
C ASN A 159 -0.33 14.76 -9.62
N MET A 160 -1.11 15.69 -10.17
CA MET A 160 -2.44 15.40 -10.71
C MET A 160 -2.40 14.61 -12.02
N LEU A 161 -1.31 14.73 -12.79
CA LEU A 161 -1.03 13.89 -13.95
C LEU A 161 -0.33 12.57 -13.60
N PHE A 162 0.04 12.36 -12.33
CA PHE A 162 0.74 11.18 -11.82
C PHE A 162 2.15 10.93 -12.42
N ILE A 163 2.73 11.92 -13.11
CA ILE A 163 4.04 11.84 -13.78
C ILE A 163 5.20 12.43 -12.95
N HIS A 164 4.93 12.88 -11.74
CA HIS A 164 5.90 13.58 -10.88
C HIS A 164 7.17 12.77 -10.57
N ASN A 165 7.13 11.45 -10.71
CA ASN A 165 8.24 10.54 -10.50
C ASN A 165 9.43 10.76 -11.46
N TYR A 166 9.21 11.38 -12.62
CA TYR A 166 10.25 11.61 -13.63
C TYR A 166 10.99 12.94 -13.48
N PHE A 167 10.58 13.80 -12.54
CA PHE A 167 11.09 15.17 -12.42
C PHE A 167 11.97 15.39 -11.18
N GLY A 168 12.44 14.32 -10.55
CA GLY A 168 13.28 14.35 -9.35
C GLY A 168 12.49 14.56 -8.05
N PHE A 169 12.96 13.95 -6.98
CA PHE A 169 12.36 13.88 -5.66
C PHE A 169 12.28 15.24 -4.99
N LYS A 170 13.31 16.10 -5.17
CA LYS A 170 13.34 17.45 -4.60
C LYS A 170 12.22 18.35 -5.13
N ASP A 171 11.84 18.17 -6.39
CA ASP A 171 10.80 18.98 -7.06
C ASP A 171 9.40 18.36 -6.94
N MET A 172 9.24 17.29 -6.15
CA MET A 172 7.94 16.70 -5.86
C MET A 172 7.18 17.54 -4.82
N CYS A 173 5.97 17.98 -5.17
CA CYS A 173 5.07 18.67 -4.25
C CYS A 173 4.84 17.85 -2.96
N LEU A 174 4.54 16.55 -3.09
CA LEU A 174 4.38 15.64 -1.97
C LEU A 174 5.25 14.40 -2.21
N THR A 175 6.44 14.35 -1.60
CA THR A 175 7.43 13.29 -1.85
C THR A 175 6.90 11.87 -1.62
N HIS A 176 5.99 11.70 -0.66
CA HIS A 176 5.42 10.39 -0.38
C HIS A 176 4.54 9.86 -1.50
N THR A 177 3.89 10.72 -2.32
CA THR A 177 2.95 10.32 -3.40
C THR A 177 3.62 9.65 -4.58
N HIS A 178 4.94 9.45 -4.57
CA HIS A 178 5.67 8.69 -5.59
C HIS A 178 5.00 7.34 -5.85
N HIS A 179 4.60 6.65 -4.77
CA HIS A 179 3.93 5.35 -4.85
C HIS A 179 2.59 5.41 -5.59
N VAL A 180 1.81 6.48 -5.40
CA VAL A 180 0.55 6.70 -6.13
C VAL A 180 0.79 6.90 -7.63
N GLY A 181 1.86 7.61 -7.98
CA GLY A 181 2.31 7.76 -9.36
C GLY A 181 2.63 6.41 -10.00
N ILE A 182 3.54 5.66 -9.35
CA ILE A 182 3.98 4.33 -9.79
C ILE A 182 2.78 3.39 -9.99
N ASP A 183 1.89 3.34 -9.00
CA ASP A 183 0.70 2.49 -9.04
C ASP A 183 -0.26 2.87 -10.19
N THR A 184 -0.45 4.16 -10.45
CA THR A 184 -1.34 4.64 -11.52
C THR A 184 -0.75 4.37 -12.91
N GLU A 185 0.56 4.56 -13.07
CA GLU A 185 1.28 4.29 -14.33
C GLU A 185 1.32 2.79 -14.65
N LEU A 186 1.64 1.95 -13.66
CA LEU A 186 1.62 0.49 -13.83
C LEU A 186 0.20 -0.03 -14.08
N PHE A 187 -0.81 0.54 -13.41
CA PHE A 187 -2.20 0.23 -13.68
C PHE A 187 -2.61 0.58 -15.12
N ALA A 188 -2.15 1.70 -15.66
CA ALA A 188 -2.45 2.11 -17.04
C ALA A 188 -1.93 1.09 -18.08
N VAL A 189 -0.74 0.53 -17.85
CA VAL A 189 -0.12 -0.47 -18.74
C VAL A 189 -0.63 -1.89 -18.48
N SER A 190 -1.15 -2.17 -17.28
CA SER A 190 -1.57 -3.50 -16.84
C SER A 190 -2.53 -4.27 -17.76
N PRO A 191 -3.50 -3.66 -18.49
CA PRO A 191 -4.38 -4.40 -19.37
C PRO A 191 -3.63 -5.12 -20.49
N LEU A 192 -2.49 -4.59 -20.95
CA LEU A 192 -1.64 -5.23 -21.96
C LEU A 192 -1.02 -6.51 -21.42
N PHE A 193 -0.46 -6.45 -20.21
CA PHE A 193 0.12 -7.62 -19.54
C PHE A 193 -0.93 -8.70 -19.28
N ILE A 194 -2.11 -8.29 -18.79
CA ILE A 194 -3.20 -9.20 -18.48
C ILE A 194 -3.79 -9.81 -19.75
N TRP A 195 -3.92 -9.03 -20.82
CA TRP A 195 -4.39 -9.52 -22.12
C TRP A 195 -3.43 -10.53 -22.73
N ALA A 196 -2.11 -10.25 -22.72
CA ALA A 196 -1.10 -11.19 -23.22
C ALA A 196 -1.12 -12.51 -22.43
N LEU A 197 -1.25 -12.43 -21.11
CA LEU A 197 -1.37 -13.60 -20.23
C LEU A 197 -2.67 -14.37 -20.48
N TRP A 198 -3.79 -13.69 -20.69
CA TRP A 198 -5.08 -14.32 -20.99
C TRP A 198 -5.10 -15.02 -22.36
N LYS A 199 -4.55 -14.37 -23.39
CA LYS A 199 -4.55 -14.91 -24.76
C LYS A 199 -3.55 -16.04 -24.95
N TRP A 200 -2.37 -15.93 -24.31
CA TRP A 200 -1.30 -16.93 -24.40
C TRP A 200 -0.76 -17.27 -23.01
N PRO A 201 -1.44 -18.13 -22.22
CA PRO A 201 -1.09 -18.38 -20.82
C PRO A 201 0.37 -18.75 -20.57
N ARG A 202 0.92 -19.69 -21.35
CA ARG A 202 2.33 -20.14 -21.19
C ARG A 202 3.33 -19.08 -21.65
N LYS A 203 3.20 -18.60 -22.89
CA LYS A 203 4.13 -17.61 -23.49
C LYS A 203 4.05 -16.27 -22.77
N GLY A 204 2.84 -15.85 -22.41
CA GLY A 204 2.57 -14.64 -21.63
C GLY A 204 3.18 -14.74 -20.23
N ALA A 205 3.00 -15.85 -19.50
CA ALA A 205 3.65 -16.03 -18.20
C ALA A 205 5.17 -15.96 -18.31
N ILE A 206 5.78 -16.65 -19.30
CA ILE A 206 7.23 -16.59 -19.55
C ILE A 206 7.66 -15.15 -19.85
N ALA A 207 6.94 -14.43 -20.71
CA ALA A 207 7.26 -13.04 -21.04
C ALA A 207 7.20 -12.12 -19.81
N LEU A 208 6.20 -12.26 -18.95
CA LEU A 208 6.09 -11.48 -17.71
C LEU A 208 7.21 -11.82 -16.71
N VAL A 209 7.60 -13.09 -16.60
CA VAL A 209 8.73 -13.51 -15.76
C VAL A 209 10.04 -12.92 -16.29
N VAL A 210 10.29 -12.99 -17.59
CA VAL A 210 11.47 -12.37 -18.21
C VAL A 210 11.49 -10.87 -17.97
N LEU A 211 10.36 -10.18 -18.13
CA LEU A 211 10.26 -8.74 -17.88
C LEU A 211 10.52 -8.39 -16.41
N ALA A 212 10.00 -9.19 -15.47
CA ALA A 212 10.27 -9.03 -14.04
C ALA A 212 11.75 -9.28 -13.71
N LEU A 213 12.40 -10.25 -14.35
CA LEU A 213 13.84 -10.51 -14.20
C LEU A 213 14.67 -9.34 -14.72
N VAL A 214 14.36 -8.81 -15.92
CA VAL A 214 15.05 -7.63 -16.49
C VAL A 214 14.94 -6.43 -15.55
N SER A 215 13.73 -6.14 -15.05
CA SER A 215 13.50 -5.08 -14.05
C SER A 215 14.36 -5.27 -12.79
N THR A 216 14.43 -6.49 -12.27
CA THR A 216 15.17 -6.83 -11.05
C THR A 216 16.69 -6.73 -11.24
N VAL A 217 17.21 -7.28 -12.34
CA VAL A 217 18.63 -7.21 -12.71
C VAL A 217 19.04 -5.77 -12.96
N HIS A 218 18.20 -4.99 -13.64
CA HIS A 218 18.48 -3.58 -13.88
C HIS A 218 18.52 -2.79 -12.56
N ARG A 219 17.58 -3.04 -11.65
CA ARG A 219 17.59 -2.43 -10.30
C ARG A 219 18.86 -2.76 -9.53
N PHE A 220 19.27 -4.03 -9.55
CA PHE A 220 20.52 -4.49 -8.93
C PHE A 220 21.73 -3.76 -9.53
N PHE A 221 21.84 -3.77 -10.85
CA PHE A 221 22.95 -3.18 -11.58
C PHE A 221 23.09 -1.68 -11.30
N ILE A 222 21.98 -0.93 -11.34
CA ILE A 222 22.01 0.52 -11.08
C ILE A 222 22.35 0.81 -9.62
N THR A 223 21.82 0.04 -8.68
CA THR A 223 22.14 0.23 -7.25
C THR A 223 23.62 -0.05 -6.97
N TYR A 224 24.17 -1.08 -7.60
CA TYR A 224 25.59 -1.45 -7.46
C TYR A 224 26.52 -0.39 -8.07
N ASN A 225 26.31 -0.04 -9.34
CA ASN A 225 27.23 0.85 -10.06
C ASN A 225 27.19 2.29 -9.55
N LEU A 226 26.00 2.79 -9.20
CA LEU A 226 25.82 4.16 -8.70
C LEU A 226 25.98 4.25 -7.17
N ARG A 227 26.35 3.16 -6.49
CA ARG A 227 26.54 3.09 -5.03
C ARG A 227 25.34 3.63 -4.25
N LEU A 228 24.14 3.23 -4.67
CA LEU A 228 22.88 3.64 -4.04
C LEU A 228 22.56 2.76 -2.83
N SER A 229 21.69 3.22 -1.93
CA SER A 229 21.23 2.43 -0.79
C SER A 229 19.78 2.69 -0.43
N ASN A 230 18.93 1.68 -0.65
CA ASN A 230 17.52 1.72 -0.29
C ASN A 230 17.25 1.48 1.21
N TYR A 231 18.29 1.11 1.96
CA TYR A 231 18.27 1.02 3.41
C TYR A 231 19.16 2.13 3.96
N VAL A 232 18.60 2.98 4.81
CA VAL A 232 19.37 4.06 5.46
C VAL A 232 20.31 3.39 6.44
N TYR A 233 21.63 3.39 6.22
CA TYR A 233 22.66 2.85 7.12
C TYR A 233 23.36 3.97 7.92
N PHE A 234 24.15 3.65 8.94
CA PHE A 234 24.90 4.67 9.70
C PHE A 234 25.94 5.34 8.78
N GLY A 235 25.91 6.68 8.67
CA GLY A 235 26.78 7.43 7.75
C GLY A 235 26.22 7.62 6.33
N THR A 236 24.95 7.27 6.08
CA THR A 236 24.27 7.61 4.81
C THR A 236 24.27 9.13 4.62
N SER A 237 24.87 9.61 3.53
CA SER A 237 24.86 11.05 3.22
C SER A 237 23.51 11.50 2.65
N VAL A 238 23.15 12.77 2.87
CA VAL A 238 21.94 13.37 2.28
C VAL A 238 21.97 13.25 0.75
N LYS A 239 23.13 13.49 0.12
CA LYS A 239 23.30 13.33 -1.32
C LYS A 239 22.95 11.91 -1.79
N GLN A 240 23.49 10.88 -1.15
CA GLN A 240 23.22 9.49 -1.51
C GLN A 240 21.74 9.12 -1.33
N LEU A 241 21.08 9.68 -0.31
CA LEU A 241 19.64 9.47 -0.10
C LEU A 241 18.81 10.04 -1.26
N PHE A 242 19.09 11.28 -1.68
CA PHE A 242 18.42 11.90 -2.83
C PHE A 242 18.78 11.23 -4.15
N ASP A 243 20.05 10.87 -4.38
CA ASP A 243 20.46 10.10 -5.58
C ASP A 243 19.73 8.75 -5.64
N THR A 244 19.60 8.06 -4.50
CA THR A 244 18.83 6.80 -4.43
C THR A 244 17.36 7.04 -4.72
N ALA A 245 16.80 8.15 -4.20
CA ALA A 245 15.42 8.52 -4.44
C ALA A 245 15.14 8.70 -5.94
N ASP A 246 15.95 9.54 -6.60
CA ASP A 246 15.79 9.97 -7.99
C ASP A 246 16.10 8.88 -9.01
N LEU A 247 17.17 8.12 -8.78
CA LEU A 247 17.72 7.22 -9.78
C LEU A 247 17.14 5.80 -9.69
N MET A 248 16.49 5.45 -8.58
CA MET A 248 15.99 4.09 -8.35
C MET A 248 14.63 4.03 -7.63
N TYR A 249 14.46 4.75 -6.52
CA TYR A 249 13.34 4.50 -5.60
C TYR A 249 11.97 4.90 -6.15
N ILE A 250 11.86 6.10 -6.75
CA ILE A 250 10.60 6.64 -7.27
C ILE A 250 10.26 6.19 -8.69
N ILE A 251 11.18 5.48 -9.32
CA ILE A 251 11.09 5.19 -10.75
C ILE A 251 10.23 3.94 -10.99
N PRO A 252 9.16 4.03 -11.80
CA PRO A 252 8.13 2.98 -11.86
C PRO A 252 8.63 1.62 -12.36
N TYR A 253 9.54 1.61 -13.33
CA TYR A 253 9.98 0.36 -13.94
C TYR A 253 10.81 -0.51 -13.00
N TYR A 254 11.45 0.02 -11.96
CA TYR A 254 12.12 -0.81 -10.93
C TYR A 254 11.15 -1.45 -9.93
N ARG A 255 9.89 -1.01 -9.92
CA ARG A 255 8.79 -1.61 -9.14
C ARG A 255 7.91 -2.53 -9.98
N LEU A 256 8.18 -2.64 -11.28
CA LEU A 256 7.44 -3.50 -12.19
C LEU A 256 7.46 -4.97 -11.75
N THR A 257 8.58 -5.45 -11.20
CA THR A 257 8.73 -6.83 -10.69
C THR A 257 7.59 -7.23 -9.74
N VAL A 258 7.35 -6.45 -8.68
CA VAL A 258 6.34 -6.77 -7.67
C VAL A 258 4.91 -6.60 -8.21
N TYR A 259 4.71 -5.68 -9.15
CA TYR A 259 3.42 -5.53 -9.84
C TYR A 259 3.09 -6.77 -10.68
N LEU A 260 4.06 -7.27 -11.46
CA LEU A 260 3.91 -8.45 -12.30
C LEU A 260 3.71 -9.72 -11.46
N MET A 261 4.36 -9.83 -10.29
CA MET A 261 4.04 -10.89 -9.31
C MET A 261 2.55 -10.88 -8.93
N GLY A 262 1.99 -9.68 -8.72
CA GLY A 262 0.55 -9.48 -8.50
C GLY A 262 -0.30 -9.96 -9.67
N VAL A 263 0.07 -9.61 -10.90
CA VAL A 263 -0.63 -10.05 -12.12
C VAL A 263 -0.65 -11.58 -12.22
N LEU A 264 0.51 -12.22 -12.04
CA LEU A 264 0.63 -13.68 -12.07
C LEU A 264 -0.21 -14.34 -10.97
N LEU A 265 -0.17 -13.81 -9.75
CA LEU A 265 -0.99 -14.27 -8.63
C LEU A 265 -2.49 -14.16 -8.95
N GLY A 266 -2.92 -13.03 -9.52
CA GLY A 266 -4.33 -12.78 -9.82
C GLY A 266 -4.87 -13.73 -10.89
N TYR A 267 -4.06 -14.02 -11.89
CA TYR A 267 -4.36 -15.03 -12.90
C TYR A 267 -4.40 -16.44 -12.30
N ALA A 268 -3.41 -16.81 -11.49
CA ALA A 268 -3.34 -18.12 -10.84
C ALA A 268 -4.55 -18.38 -9.93
N CYS A 269 -4.93 -17.40 -9.10
CA CYS A 269 -6.11 -17.47 -8.23
C CYS A 269 -7.44 -17.54 -9.01
N ARG A 270 -7.47 -17.18 -10.29
CA ARG A 270 -8.68 -17.29 -11.13
C ARG A 270 -8.75 -18.61 -11.89
N VAL A 271 -7.62 -19.07 -12.43
CA VAL A 271 -7.57 -20.27 -13.27
C VAL A 271 -7.47 -21.55 -12.44
N TYR A 272 -6.67 -21.54 -11.38
CA TYR A 272 -6.36 -22.74 -10.59
C TYR A 272 -7.21 -22.84 -9.30
N LYS A 273 -8.45 -22.34 -9.31
CA LYS A 273 -9.33 -22.35 -8.12
C LYS A 273 -9.64 -23.74 -7.56
N SER A 274 -9.61 -24.77 -8.40
CA SER A 274 -9.88 -26.16 -8.02
C SER A 274 -8.62 -26.96 -7.67
N LEU A 275 -7.45 -26.31 -7.65
CA LEU A 275 -6.19 -26.98 -7.31
C LEU A 275 -6.21 -27.42 -5.85
N ARG A 276 -5.91 -28.70 -5.60
CA ARG A 276 -5.74 -29.24 -4.25
C ARG A 276 -4.26 -29.47 -3.97
N LEU A 277 -3.74 -28.77 -2.96
CA LEU A 277 -2.39 -28.95 -2.46
C LEU A 277 -2.36 -30.09 -1.44
N THR A 278 -1.26 -30.87 -1.46
CA THR A 278 -1.00 -31.85 -0.41
C THR A 278 -0.59 -31.15 0.89
N PRO A 279 -0.80 -31.78 2.07
CA PRO A 279 -0.35 -31.19 3.35
C PRO A 279 1.16 -30.90 3.37
N ASN A 280 1.96 -31.68 2.67
CA ASN A 280 3.41 -31.47 2.56
C ASN A 280 3.75 -30.22 1.74
N GLN A 281 3.05 -30.00 0.62
CA GLN A 281 3.21 -28.78 -0.18
C GLN A 281 2.81 -27.54 0.61
N LEU A 282 1.72 -27.62 1.38
CA LEU A 282 1.27 -26.51 2.22
C LEU A 282 2.29 -26.18 3.31
N ARG A 283 2.79 -27.19 4.03
CA ARG A 283 3.85 -27.01 5.04
C ARG A 283 5.12 -26.43 4.44
N LEU A 284 5.61 -26.99 3.32
CA LEU A 284 6.80 -26.51 2.65
C LEU A 284 6.65 -25.05 2.20
N GLY A 285 5.49 -24.68 1.64
CA GLY A 285 5.22 -23.31 1.23
C GLY A 285 5.22 -22.34 2.41
N TRP A 286 4.61 -22.69 3.55
CA TRP A 286 4.65 -21.86 4.76
C TRP A 286 6.07 -21.71 5.31
N TYR A 287 6.86 -22.79 5.40
CA TYR A 287 8.24 -22.71 5.86
C TYR A 287 9.11 -21.86 4.93
N ALA A 288 9.08 -22.14 3.62
CA ALA A 288 9.88 -21.42 2.64
C ALA A 288 9.55 -19.92 2.62
N THR A 289 8.25 -19.58 2.59
CA THR A 289 7.84 -18.17 2.58
C THR A 289 8.08 -17.45 3.90
N SER A 290 7.99 -18.13 5.04
CA SER A 290 8.32 -17.53 6.35
C SER A 290 9.82 -17.24 6.48
N ILE A 291 10.68 -18.12 5.95
CA ILE A 291 12.12 -17.86 5.87
C ILE A 291 12.39 -16.62 5.01
N LEU A 292 11.74 -16.51 3.84
CA LEU A 292 11.86 -15.34 2.98
C LEU A 292 11.39 -14.04 3.67
N LEU A 293 10.31 -14.10 4.45
CA LEU A 293 9.83 -12.96 5.23
C LEU A 293 10.88 -12.50 6.26
N VAL A 294 11.44 -13.44 7.02
CA VAL A 294 12.47 -13.16 8.03
C VAL A 294 13.73 -12.59 7.38
N LEU A 295 14.18 -13.17 6.26
CA LEU A 295 15.34 -12.68 5.51
C LEU A 295 15.11 -11.28 4.93
N ALA A 296 13.93 -11.00 4.37
CA ALA A 296 13.61 -9.69 3.82
C ALA A 296 13.58 -8.60 4.89
N PHE A 297 13.08 -8.93 6.10
CA PHE A 297 12.96 -8.00 7.20
C PHE A 297 14.27 -7.86 7.99
N PHE A 298 14.82 -8.94 8.54
CA PHE A 298 16.01 -8.90 9.39
C PHE A 298 17.34 -8.98 8.63
N GLY A 299 17.34 -9.38 7.36
CA GLY A 299 18.53 -9.42 6.51
C GLY A 299 19.35 -8.11 6.46
N PRO A 300 18.75 -6.91 6.35
CA PRO A 300 19.50 -5.65 6.40
C PRO A 300 19.91 -5.21 7.81
N ALA A 301 19.53 -5.91 8.89
CA ALA A 301 19.82 -5.48 10.25
C ALA A 301 21.32 -5.21 10.53
N PRO A 302 22.27 -6.03 10.02
CA PRO A 302 23.70 -5.74 10.17
C PRO A 302 24.15 -4.47 9.45
N MET A 303 23.49 -4.09 8.35
CA MET A 303 23.74 -2.80 7.68
C MET A 303 23.37 -1.61 8.57
N GLY A 304 22.61 -1.86 9.63
CA GLY A 304 22.19 -0.84 10.56
C GLY A 304 23.25 -0.42 11.57
N SER A 305 24.22 -1.28 11.86
CA SER A 305 25.22 -1.10 12.93
C SER A 305 26.08 0.15 12.72
N ILE A 306 26.58 0.71 13.83
CA ILE A 306 27.53 1.83 13.81
C ILE A 306 28.87 1.45 13.16
N ASP A 307 29.28 0.19 13.33
CA ASP A 307 30.52 -0.37 12.78
C ASP A 307 30.38 -0.82 11.32
N TYR A 308 29.19 -0.69 10.73
CA TYR A 308 28.94 -1.13 9.38
C TYR A 308 29.64 -0.22 8.36
N GLN A 309 30.52 -0.81 7.56
CA GLN A 309 31.07 -0.15 6.38
C GLN A 309 30.20 -0.46 5.16
N TYR A 310 29.83 0.60 4.43
CA TYR A 310 28.98 0.47 3.25
C TYR A 310 29.58 -0.49 2.23
N ASN A 311 28.81 -1.53 1.90
CA ASN A 311 29.13 -2.46 0.83
C ASN A 311 28.08 -2.36 -0.29
N PRO A 312 28.47 -1.95 -1.52
CA PRO A 312 27.55 -1.85 -2.66
C PRO A 312 26.80 -3.15 -2.96
N LEU A 313 27.41 -4.31 -2.72
CA LEU A 313 26.79 -5.61 -2.95
C LEU A 313 25.64 -5.88 -1.97
N HIS A 314 25.80 -5.50 -0.70
CA HIS A 314 24.75 -5.65 0.31
C HIS A 314 23.54 -4.78 -0.05
N ALA A 315 23.79 -3.52 -0.42
CA ALA A 315 22.76 -2.58 -0.83
C ALA A 315 22.02 -3.02 -2.11
N ALA A 316 22.76 -3.48 -3.13
CA ALA A 316 22.18 -3.98 -4.37
C ALA A 316 21.35 -5.25 -4.17
N ASN A 317 21.84 -6.21 -3.37
CA ASN A 317 21.08 -7.42 -3.02
C ASN A 317 19.79 -7.07 -2.27
N TYR A 318 19.87 -6.19 -1.27
CA TYR A 318 18.70 -5.76 -0.52
C TYR A 318 17.69 -5.03 -1.41
N ALA A 319 18.14 -4.14 -2.28
CA ALA A 319 17.26 -3.41 -3.19
C ALA A 319 16.54 -4.34 -4.18
N ALA A 320 17.24 -5.35 -4.73
CA ALA A 320 16.67 -6.23 -5.75
C ALA A 320 15.79 -7.36 -5.18
N PHE A 321 16.23 -8.04 -4.12
CA PHE A 321 15.62 -9.30 -3.70
C PHE A 321 14.66 -9.17 -2.50
N SER A 322 14.88 -8.22 -1.58
CA SER A 322 14.00 -8.05 -0.42
C SER A 322 12.54 -7.74 -0.79
N PRO A 323 12.24 -6.90 -1.80
CA PRO A 323 10.86 -6.69 -2.28
C PRO A 323 10.19 -7.99 -2.73
N ILE A 324 10.92 -8.85 -3.43
CA ILE A 324 10.42 -10.13 -3.95
C ILE A 324 10.14 -11.07 -2.77
N ALA A 325 11.10 -11.23 -1.87
CA ALA A 325 10.96 -12.10 -0.70
C ALA A 325 9.80 -11.66 0.23
N TRP A 326 9.66 -10.36 0.48
CA TRP A 326 8.56 -9.78 1.25
C TRP A 326 7.20 -10.03 0.60
N CYS A 327 7.08 -9.81 -0.72
CA CYS A 327 5.85 -10.03 -1.47
C CYS A 327 5.47 -11.51 -1.62
N ILE A 328 6.44 -12.43 -1.74
CA ILE A 328 6.17 -13.88 -1.87
C ILE A 328 5.37 -14.41 -0.68
N PHE A 329 5.70 -13.98 0.55
CA PHE A 329 4.97 -14.41 1.74
C PHE A 329 3.49 -14.01 1.70
N PHE A 330 3.21 -12.75 1.33
CA PHE A 330 1.83 -12.28 1.21
C PHE A 330 1.11 -12.89 0.01
N ALA A 331 1.81 -13.12 -1.10
CA ALA A 331 1.26 -13.81 -2.26
C ALA A 331 0.85 -15.25 -1.92
N TRP A 332 1.69 -15.99 -1.19
CA TRP A 332 1.37 -17.33 -0.71
C TRP A 332 0.18 -17.34 0.24
N THR A 333 0.12 -16.38 1.16
CA THR A 333 -1.01 -16.23 2.09
C THR A 333 -2.33 -16.03 1.34
N VAL A 334 -2.34 -15.14 0.33
CA VAL A 334 -3.52 -14.90 -0.52
C VAL A 334 -3.87 -16.13 -1.35
N PHE A 335 -2.87 -16.80 -1.93
CA PHE A 335 -3.09 -18.00 -2.74
C PHE A 335 -3.69 -19.14 -1.92
N ALA A 336 -3.12 -19.45 -0.75
CA ALA A 336 -3.64 -20.47 0.16
C ALA A 336 -5.07 -20.15 0.63
N SER A 337 -5.35 -18.88 0.96
CA SER A 337 -6.69 -18.41 1.34
C SER A 337 -7.70 -18.57 0.19
N GLN A 338 -7.32 -18.29 -1.06
CA GLN A 338 -8.20 -18.45 -2.22
C GLN A 338 -8.48 -19.92 -2.59
N LEU A 339 -7.60 -20.84 -2.23
CA LEU A 339 -7.84 -22.29 -2.37
C LEU A 339 -8.72 -22.87 -1.24
N GLY A 340 -9.11 -22.06 -0.26
CA GLY A 340 -9.98 -22.47 0.85
C GLY A 340 -9.24 -23.04 2.06
N TYR A 341 -7.90 -22.96 2.10
CA TYR A 341 -7.14 -23.32 3.30
C TYR A 341 -7.24 -22.21 4.35
N SER A 342 -7.45 -22.60 5.60
CA SER A 342 -7.45 -21.68 6.74
C SER A 342 -6.35 -22.05 7.73
N ASN A 343 -5.75 -21.04 8.34
CA ASN A 343 -4.88 -21.14 9.50
C ASN A 343 -5.02 -19.85 10.33
N LYS A 344 -4.43 -19.82 11.53
CA LYS A 344 -4.50 -18.66 12.43
C LYS A 344 -4.04 -17.35 11.77
N LEU A 345 -3.05 -17.40 10.87
CA LEU A 345 -2.56 -16.21 10.14
C LEU A 345 -3.58 -15.69 9.13
N ILE A 346 -4.18 -16.59 8.33
CA ILE A 346 -5.23 -16.24 7.37
C ILE A 346 -6.46 -15.72 8.10
N GLU A 347 -6.85 -16.34 9.21
CA GLU A 347 -7.97 -15.90 10.05
C GLU A 347 -7.72 -14.51 10.63
N LEU A 348 -6.52 -14.27 11.15
CA LEU A 348 -6.11 -12.95 11.64
C LEU A 348 -6.23 -11.91 10.51
N PHE A 349 -5.62 -12.14 9.34
CA PHE A 349 -5.67 -11.18 8.25
C PHE A 349 -7.07 -11.02 7.63
N SER A 350 -7.94 -12.01 7.78
CA SER A 350 -9.32 -11.99 7.29
C SER A 350 -10.29 -11.39 8.31
N TRP A 351 -9.79 -10.83 9.42
CA TRP A 351 -10.64 -10.22 10.43
C TRP A 351 -11.47 -9.07 9.86
N ARG A 352 -12.78 -9.10 10.17
CA ARG A 352 -13.79 -8.18 9.64
C ARG A 352 -13.48 -6.69 9.91
N GLY A 353 -12.82 -6.38 11.04
CA GLY A 353 -12.43 -5.00 11.38
C GLY A 353 -11.49 -4.36 10.35
N PHE A 354 -10.64 -5.14 9.69
CA PHE A 354 -9.72 -4.60 8.67
C PHE A 354 -10.41 -4.11 7.40
N ARG A 355 -11.68 -4.43 7.19
CA ARG A 355 -12.48 -3.85 6.10
C ARG A 355 -12.65 -2.34 6.28
N VAL A 356 -12.81 -1.87 7.53
CA VAL A 356 -12.93 -0.43 7.82
C VAL A 356 -11.60 0.27 7.57
N THR A 357 -10.50 -0.28 8.09
CA THR A 357 -9.16 0.31 7.93
C THR A 357 -8.74 0.38 6.47
N THR A 358 -9.09 -0.63 5.66
CA THR A 358 -8.78 -0.60 4.22
C THR A 358 -9.48 0.54 3.49
N LYS A 359 -10.73 0.89 3.87
CA LYS A 359 -11.47 1.98 3.22
C LYS A 359 -10.83 3.35 3.46
N ILE A 360 -10.20 3.56 4.61
CA ILE A 360 -9.52 4.81 4.97
C ILE A 360 -8.00 4.76 4.72
N SER A 361 -7.45 3.60 4.36
CA SER A 361 -5.99 3.39 4.22
C SER A 361 -5.31 4.37 3.27
N TYR A 362 -5.96 4.74 2.16
CA TYR A 362 -5.42 5.70 1.21
C TYR A 362 -5.37 7.12 1.80
N ALA A 363 -6.41 7.54 2.50
CA ALA A 363 -6.43 8.81 3.21
C ALA A 363 -5.37 8.86 4.31
N ILE A 364 -5.16 7.78 5.07
CA ILE A 364 -4.08 7.68 6.07
C ILE A 364 -2.72 7.91 5.45
N TYR A 365 -2.46 7.22 4.34
CA TYR A 365 -1.21 7.35 3.62
C TYR A 365 -0.98 8.79 3.11
N LEU A 366 -2.04 9.48 2.70
CA LEU A 366 -2.00 10.88 2.26
C LEU A 366 -1.80 11.88 3.41
N THR A 367 -2.53 11.75 4.51
CA THR A 367 -2.54 12.76 5.59
C THR A 367 -1.35 12.67 6.54
N GLN A 368 -0.61 11.56 6.56
CA GLN A 368 0.50 11.36 7.50
C GLN A 368 1.59 12.46 7.37
N PHE A 369 2.01 12.82 6.15
CA PHE A 369 3.12 13.76 5.94
C PHE A 369 2.81 15.20 6.35
N PRO A 370 1.66 15.79 5.98
CA PRO A 370 1.30 17.12 6.46
C PRO A 370 1.25 17.22 7.98
N ILE A 371 0.81 16.16 8.66
CA ILE A 371 0.78 16.10 10.12
C ILE A 371 2.20 16.01 10.69
N PHE A 372 3.06 15.17 10.12
CA PHE A 372 4.47 15.10 10.50
C PHE A 372 5.17 16.45 10.31
N PHE A 373 4.98 17.12 9.18
CA PHE A 373 5.56 18.43 8.90
C PHE A 373 5.03 19.51 9.84
N PHE A 374 3.75 19.50 10.16
CA PHE A 374 3.18 20.41 11.16
C PHE A 374 3.85 20.21 12.53
N ASN A 375 3.99 18.96 12.97
CA ASN A 375 4.57 18.63 14.27
C ASN A 375 6.07 18.93 14.34
N VAL A 376 6.84 18.64 13.30
CA VAL A 376 8.26 19.03 13.19
C VAL A 376 8.40 20.56 13.12
N GLY A 377 7.59 21.22 12.28
CA GLY A 377 7.67 22.66 12.04
C GLY A 377 7.43 23.51 13.29
N ARG A 378 6.61 23.03 14.23
CA ARG A 378 6.27 23.74 15.47
C ARG A 378 7.25 23.51 16.64
N VAL A 379 8.21 22.59 16.52
CA VAL A 379 9.16 22.28 17.61
C VAL A 379 10.05 23.49 17.90
N ARG A 380 10.05 23.95 19.16
CA ARG A 380 10.80 25.14 19.60
C ARG A 380 12.03 24.85 20.45
N SER A 381 12.10 23.66 21.07
CA SER A 381 13.19 23.26 21.96
C SER A 381 13.63 21.83 21.67
N ALA A 382 14.87 21.52 22.04
CA ALA A 382 15.41 20.17 21.93
C ALA A 382 14.71 19.23 22.93
N THR A 383 14.40 18.03 22.48
CA THR A 383 13.79 16.97 23.31
C THR A 383 14.75 15.80 23.49
N HIS A 384 14.45 14.89 24.42
CA HIS A 384 15.23 13.67 24.57
C HIS A 384 14.68 12.57 23.66
N PHE A 385 15.47 12.10 22.71
CA PHE A 385 15.07 11.05 21.77
C PHE A 385 14.82 9.72 22.49
N ASN A 386 13.65 9.13 22.23
CA ASN A 386 13.32 7.75 22.60
C ASN A 386 12.52 7.13 21.45
N PHE A 387 13.10 6.13 20.76
CA PHE A 387 12.47 5.54 19.59
C PHE A 387 11.12 4.87 19.92
N VAL A 388 10.99 4.21 21.06
CA VAL A 388 9.76 3.50 21.42
C VAL A 388 8.63 4.50 21.68
N SER A 389 8.85 5.48 22.54
CA SER A 389 7.82 6.46 22.91
C SER A 389 7.51 7.43 21.77
N MET A 390 8.52 7.89 21.04
CA MET A 390 8.34 8.89 19.99
C MET A 390 7.94 8.29 18.65
N VAL A 391 8.43 7.10 18.27
CA VAL A 391 8.07 6.45 16.98
C VAL A 391 6.93 5.47 17.18
N LEU A 392 7.11 4.45 18.02
CA LEU A 392 6.20 3.31 18.05
C LEU A 392 4.88 3.61 18.77
N LEU A 393 4.92 4.42 19.85
CA LEU A 393 3.80 4.60 20.78
C LEU A 393 3.28 6.04 20.88
N ASP A 394 3.46 6.86 19.84
CA ASP A 394 2.88 8.21 19.81
C ASP A 394 1.39 8.17 19.40
N LEU A 395 0.56 7.79 20.36
CA LEU A 395 -0.87 7.65 20.16
C LEU A 395 -1.54 8.98 19.78
N THR A 396 -1.04 10.10 20.30
CA THR A 396 -1.64 11.42 20.01
C THR A 396 -1.51 11.77 18.54
N GLU A 397 -0.33 11.64 17.95
CA GLU A 397 -0.14 11.92 16.53
C GLU A 397 -0.93 10.93 15.66
N TYR A 398 -0.96 9.66 16.02
CA TYR A 398 -1.73 8.66 15.28
C TYR A 398 -3.23 8.94 15.31
N ILE A 399 -3.81 9.32 16.46
CA ILE A 399 -5.22 9.71 16.56
C ILE A 399 -5.54 10.89 15.63
N VAL A 400 -4.66 11.89 15.55
CA VAL A 400 -4.83 13.04 14.64
C VAL A 400 -4.77 12.59 13.18
N ILE A 401 -3.85 11.69 12.82
CA ILE A 401 -3.77 11.11 11.48
C ILE A 401 -5.06 10.38 11.13
N PHE A 402 -5.55 9.48 11.99
CA PHE A 402 -6.80 8.76 11.75
C PHE A 402 -8.01 9.70 11.64
N GLY A 403 -8.10 10.74 12.47
CA GLY A 403 -9.14 11.76 12.41
C GLY A 403 -9.12 12.54 11.09
N ALA A 404 -7.96 13.05 10.68
CA ALA A 404 -7.81 13.75 9.41
C ALA A 404 -8.11 12.84 8.20
N SER A 405 -7.69 11.57 8.26
CA SER A 405 -7.96 10.57 7.23
C SER A 405 -9.45 10.30 7.08
N TYR A 406 -10.16 10.18 8.20
CA TYR A 406 -11.60 10.01 8.20
C TYR A 406 -12.31 11.19 7.53
N LEU A 407 -11.92 12.43 7.88
CA LEU A 407 -12.48 13.63 7.26
C LEU A 407 -12.22 13.66 5.74
N LEU A 408 -10.98 13.40 5.31
CA LEU A 408 -10.64 13.36 3.88
C LEU A 408 -11.44 12.28 3.13
N THR A 409 -11.65 11.11 3.75
CA THR A 409 -12.39 10.00 3.17
C THR A 409 -13.88 10.35 3.00
N VAL A 410 -14.51 10.89 4.04
CA VAL A 410 -15.95 11.23 4.03
C VAL A 410 -16.27 12.40 3.11
N LEU A 411 -15.37 13.39 3.02
CA LEU A 411 -15.58 14.61 2.25
C LEU A 411 -15.20 14.49 0.78
N PHE A 412 -14.24 13.62 0.43
CA PHE A 412 -13.73 13.51 -0.94
C PHE A 412 -13.78 12.08 -1.50
N GLU A 413 -13.19 11.08 -0.83
CA GLU A 413 -13.08 9.73 -1.44
C GLU A 413 -14.46 9.06 -1.65
N VAL A 414 -15.31 9.05 -0.62
CA VAL A 414 -16.62 8.38 -0.68
C VAL A 414 -17.60 9.10 -1.62
N PRO A 415 -17.76 10.44 -1.58
CA PRO A 415 -18.62 11.14 -2.53
C PRO A 415 -18.28 10.88 -3.99
N PHE A 416 -16.99 10.95 -4.35
CA PHE A 416 -16.57 10.72 -5.72
C PHE A 416 -16.68 9.25 -6.12
N SER A 417 -16.52 8.32 -5.17
CA SER A 417 -16.84 6.90 -5.38
C SER A 417 -18.34 6.66 -5.62
N ASN A 418 -19.22 7.46 -5.01
CA ASN A 418 -20.66 7.42 -5.27
C ASN A 418 -20.99 8.04 -6.64
N ILE A 419 -20.36 9.16 -7.00
CA ILE A 419 -20.49 9.78 -8.34
C ILE A 419 -20.08 8.80 -9.45
N LYS A 420 -18.98 8.07 -9.27
CA LYS A 420 -18.58 7.00 -10.20
C LYS A 420 -19.71 6.00 -10.45
N LYS A 421 -20.42 5.58 -9.40
CA LYS A 421 -21.54 4.65 -9.55
C LYS A 421 -22.66 5.30 -10.37
N LEU A 422 -22.99 6.56 -10.11
CA LEU A 422 -24.00 7.29 -10.89
C LEU A 422 -23.61 7.49 -12.37
N LEU A 423 -22.32 7.66 -12.66
CA LEU A 423 -21.82 7.87 -14.02
C LEU A 423 -21.78 6.60 -14.88
N PHE A 424 -21.54 5.45 -14.27
CA PHE A 424 -21.29 4.19 -15.00
C PHE A 424 -22.33 3.09 -14.77
N ASP A 425 -23.28 3.28 -13.85
CA ASP A 425 -24.41 2.38 -13.69
C ASP A 425 -25.50 2.80 -14.69
N ASP A 426 -25.61 2.08 -15.80
CA ASP A 426 -26.69 2.26 -16.77
C ASP A 426 -28.03 2.09 -16.03
N GLY A 427 -28.95 3.04 -16.17
CA GLY A 427 -30.20 3.20 -15.42
C GLY A 427 -31.23 2.04 -15.41
N ARG A 428 -30.83 0.79 -15.68
CA ARG A 428 -31.66 -0.43 -15.58
C ARG A 428 -31.88 -0.95 -14.15
N ARG A 429 -31.41 -0.23 -13.12
CA ARG A 429 -31.78 -0.44 -11.71
C ARG A 429 -32.46 0.77 -11.07
N SER A 430 -33.14 1.61 -11.85
CA SER A 430 -34.06 2.62 -11.30
C SER A 430 -35.34 1.98 -10.74
N ALA A 431 -35.18 1.15 -9.70
CA ALA A 431 -36.22 0.68 -8.76
C ALA A 431 -35.64 -0.31 -7.71
N THR A 432 -34.37 -0.74 -7.81
CA THR A 432 -33.73 -1.42 -6.68
C THR A 432 -33.13 -0.34 -5.81
N LYS A 433 -33.77 -0.08 -4.66
CA LYS A 433 -33.27 0.81 -3.61
C LYS A 433 -31.73 0.75 -3.57
N LEU A 434 -31.06 1.86 -3.88
CA LEU A 434 -29.70 2.11 -3.39
C LEU A 434 -29.71 1.68 -1.91
N PRO A 435 -28.75 0.86 -1.45
CA PRO A 435 -28.89 0.02 -0.26
C PRO A 435 -29.68 0.76 0.80
N SER A 436 -30.88 0.24 1.09
CA SER A 436 -31.79 0.82 2.07
C SER A 436 -31.03 1.06 3.36
N GLN A 437 -31.44 2.14 4.05
CA GLN A 437 -30.89 2.57 5.33
C GLN A 437 -30.87 1.44 6.38
N ASP A 438 -31.58 0.33 6.14
CA ASP A 438 -31.81 -0.82 7.03
C ASP A 438 -30.71 -1.91 6.99
N GLU A 439 -29.82 -1.96 5.98
CA GLU A 439 -28.85 -3.08 5.86
C GLU A 439 -27.50 -2.85 6.60
N CYS A 440 -27.33 -1.73 7.29
CA CYS A 440 -26.14 -1.47 8.11
C CYS A 440 -26.52 -1.14 9.55
N ASP A 441 -27.66 -1.64 10.04
CA ASP A 441 -28.01 -1.57 11.45
C ASP A 441 -27.07 -2.46 12.26
N PHE A 442 -26.42 -1.84 13.24
CA PHE A 442 -25.63 -2.48 14.29
C PHE A 442 -26.58 -3.20 15.24
N ASN A 443 -27.20 -4.30 14.82
CA ASN A 443 -27.84 -5.27 15.71
C ASN A 443 -28.12 -6.56 14.95
N GLU A 444 -27.21 -7.54 15.06
CA GLU A 444 -27.61 -8.94 15.00
C GLU A 444 -26.58 -9.83 15.67
N ASN A 445 -27.00 -10.44 16.78
CA ASN A 445 -26.32 -11.52 17.46
C ASN A 445 -26.08 -12.67 16.48
N SER A 446 -24.82 -12.88 16.14
CA SER A 446 -24.35 -14.03 15.35
C SER A 446 -24.34 -15.31 16.21
N ASN A 447 -25.52 -15.83 16.55
CA ASN A 447 -25.67 -17.27 16.80
C ASN A 447 -25.93 -17.96 15.45
N LYS A 448 -24.87 -18.17 14.67
CA LYS A 448 -24.90 -19.15 13.59
C LYS A 448 -24.26 -20.43 14.10
N THR A 449 -25.12 -21.35 14.52
CA THR A 449 -24.83 -22.75 14.78
C THR A 449 -24.10 -23.32 13.57
N ILE A 450 -22.87 -23.79 13.80
CA ILE A 450 -22.06 -24.51 12.83
C ILE A 450 -22.76 -25.86 12.60
N VAL A 451 -23.45 -26.00 11.48
CA VAL A 451 -23.95 -27.30 11.01
C VAL A 451 -22.79 -28.02 10.34
N TYR A 452 -22.24 -29.03 11.02
CA TYR A 452 -21.30 -29.98 10.42
C TYR A 452 -22.03 -30.84 9.39
N PRO A 453 -21.47 -31.10 8.19
CA PRO A 453 -22.03 -32.09 7.29
C PRO A 453 -21.83 -33.48 7.90
N SER A 454 -22.95 -34.15 8.22
CA SER A 454 -23.00 -35.52 8.66
C SER A 454 -22.54 -36.49 7.56
N ASN A 455 -21.69 -37.44 7.95
CA ASN A 455 -21.30 -38.60 7.15
C ASN A 455 -22.53 -39.32 6.56
N GLN A 456 -22.64 -39.38 5.25
CA GLN A 456 -23.43 -40.41 4.57
C GLN A 456 -22.51 -41.59 4.25
N THR A 457 -22.53 -42.59 5.13
CA THR A 457 -22.17 -43.96 4.82
C THR A 457 -23.13 -44.49 3.76
N LYS A 458 -22.57 -44.96 2.64
CA LYS A 458 -23.29 -45.76 1.64
C LYS A 458 -23.44 -47.18 2.20
N ASP A 459 -24.66 -47.55 2.55
CA ASP A 459 -25.09 -48.94 2.53
C ASP A 459 -25.39 -49.32 1.07
N LEU A 460 -24.68 -50.33 0.57
CA LEU A 460 -25.05 -51.11 -0.60
C LEU A 460 -24.98 -52.57 -0.13
N ALA A 461 -26.14 -53.10 0.24
CA ALA A 461 -26.44 -54.51 0.25
C ALA A 461 -27.42 -54.76 -0.91
N ASP A 462 -27.28 -55.95 -1.50
CA ASP A 462 -28.01 -56.59 -2.60
C ASP A 462 -27.59 -56.25 -4.04
#